data_AF-A0A7C5Y1L9-F1
#
_entry.id   AF-A0A7C5Y1L9-F1
#
_cell.length_a   1.000
_cell.length_b   1.000
_cell.length_c   1.000
_cell.angle_alpha   90.00
_cell.angle_beta   90.00
_cell.angle_gamma   90.00
#
_symmetry.space_group_name_H-M   'P 1'
#
loop_
_entity.id
_entity.type
_entity.pdbx_description
1 polymer ?
#
loop_
_entity_poly.entity_id
_entity_poly.type
_entity_poly.pdbx_seq_one_letter_code
_entity_poly.pdbx_strand_id
1 'polypeptide(L)'
;MDQYYDPLILIKGRYILYTSLITVSEDHDKAINVLRTLMLNKEEIEYLINNINEILQVSVKNYRTDLDPVTRGLFTEAIKRFYEEAGYIVNGDPGTLKTMMIFVIKLIEEEIKAFERGDSEKIEWLRKIQLRFLNTHVRPLLERVATSNEKLSRAAETLLKIIYLDIELLKDLILGR
;
A
#
# COMPACT_ATOMS: atom_id res chain seq x y z
N MET A 1 13.83 4.38 -25.82
CA MET A 1 12.88 5.51 -25.83
C MET A 1 12.59 5.78 -24.37
N ASP A 2 13.29 6.73 -23.78
CA ASP A 2 13.05 7.17 -22.40
C ASP A 2 11.73 7.93 -22.40
N GLN A 3 10.64 7.24 -22.04
CA GLN A 3 9.40 7.91 -21.72
C GLN A 3 9.59 8.62 -20.38
N TYR A 4 9.97 9.89 -20.45
CA TYR A 4 9.94 10.80 -19.30
C TYR A 4 8.47 10.99 -18.92
N TYR A 5 7.98 10.14 -18.02
CA TYR A 5 6.65 10.31 -17.43
C TYR A 5 6.69 11.51 -16.49
N ASP A 6 5.69 12.39 -16.58
CA ASP A 6 5.50 13.47 -15.62
C ASP A 6 5.37 12.86 -14.21
N PRO A 7 6.29 13.16 -13.26
CA PRO A 7 6.25 12.60 -11.92
C PRO A 7 4.93 12.87 -11.20
N LEU A 8 4.27 14.00 -11.47
CA LEU A 8 2.97 14.30 -10.88
C LEU A 8 1.87 13.35 -11.37
N ILE A 9 1.92 12.96 -12.65
CA ILE A 9 0.99 11.96 -13.20
C ILE A 9 1.20 10.61 -12.52
N LEU A 10 2.45 10.21 -12.28
CA LEU A 10 2.76 8.97 -11.57
C LEU A 10 2.23 8.99 -10.14
N ILE A 11 2.48 10.07 -9.38
CA ILE A 11 2.00 10.21 -8.00
C ILE A 11 0.46 10.17 -7.96
N LYS A 12 -0.21 10.90 -8.87
CA LYS A 12 -1.69 10.87 -8.98
C LYS A 12 -2.21 9.49 -9.37
N GLY A 13 -1.52 8.77 -10.25
CA GLY A 13 -1.84 7.38 -10.60
C GLY A 13 -1.79 6.46 -9.39
N ARG A 14 -0.73 6.58 -8.57
CA ARG A 14 -0.60 5.84 -7.29
C ARG A 14 -1.74 6.17 -6.33
N TYR A 15 -2.09 7.45 -6.20
CA TYR A 15 -3.22 7.87 -5.36
C TYR A 15 -4.53 7.19 -5.79
N ILE A 16 -4.83 7.21 -7.10
CA ILE A 16 -6.02 6.58 -7.67
C ILE A 16 -5.99 5.06 -7.45
N LEU A 17 -4.84 4.42 -7.59
CA LEU A 17 -4.67 2.99 -7.36
C LEU A 17 -5.02 2.59 -5.93
N TYR A 18 -4.38 3.19 -4.93
CA TYR A 18 -4.62 2.84 -3.53
C TYR A 18 -6.03 3.20 -3.07
N THR A 19 -6.55 4.35 -3.49
CA THR A 19 -7.94 4.72 -3.19
C THR A 19 -8.91 3.72 -3.81
N SER A 20 -8.69 3.32 -5.06
CA SER A 20 -9.50 2.28 -5.72
C SER A 20 -9.48 0.96 -4.96
N LEU A 21 -8.32 0.51 -4.44
CA LEU A 21 -8.23 -0.70 -3.61
C LEU A 21 -9.06 -0.62 -2.32
N ILE A 22 -9.17 0.57 -1.72
CA ILE A 22 -9.97 0.80 -0.50
C ILE A 22 -11.45 0.97 -0.80
N THR A 23 -11.79 1.65 -1.89
CA THR A 23 -13.16 1.98 -2.27
C THR A 23 -13.77 0.97 -3.25
N VAL A 24 -13.10 -0.16 -3.53
CA VAL A 24 -13.68 -1.23 -4.37
C VAL A 24 -15.07 -1.57 -3.86
N SER A 25 -15.32 -1.57 -2.55
CA SER A 25 -16.64 -1.85 -1.96
C SER A 25 -17.74 -0.82 -2.28
N GLU A 26 -17.38 0.37 -2.78
CA GLU A 26 -18.30 1.49 -3.01
C GLU A 26 -18.54 1.76 -4.51
N ASP A 27 -17.56 1.50 -5.39
CA ASP A 27 -17.66 1.67 -6.85
C ASP A 27 -16.81 0.63 -7.58
N HIS A 28 -17.40 -0.56 -7.77
CA HIS A 28 -16.75 -1.74 -8.35
C HIS A 28 -16.19 -1.46 -9.76
N ASP A 29 -16.95 -0.81 -10.65
CA ASP A 29 -16.59 -0.68 -12.07
C ASP A 29 -15.41 0.28 -12.29
N LYS A 30 -15.37 1.39 -11.55
CA LYS A 30 -14.26 2.35 -11.64
C LYS A 30 -12.96 1.75 -11.11
N ALA A 31 -13.03 1.05 -9.98
CA ALA A 31 -11.85 0.39 -9.40
C ALA A 31 -11.33 -0.74 -10.30
N ILE A 32 -12.23 -1.54 -10.90
CA ILE A 32 -11.88 -2.56 -11.90
C ILE A 32 -11.07 -1.95 -13.05
N ASN A 33 -11.54 -0.83 -13.60
CA ASN A 33 -10.90 -0.22 -14.75
C ASN A 33 -9.50 0.30 -14.42
N VAL A 34 -9.28 0.84 -13.21
CA VAL A 34 -7.95 1.24 -12.74
C VAL A 34 -7.04 0.02 -12.59
N LEU A 35 -7.49 -1.04 -11.90
CA LEU A 35 -6.68 -2.25 -11.66
C LEU A 35 -6.31 -2.99 -12.95
N ARG A 36 -7.17 -2.94 -13.99
CA ARG A 36 -6.88 -3.49 -15.33
C ARG A 36 -5.69 -2.85 -16.02
N THR A 37 -5.31 -1.63 -15.65
CA THR A 37 -4.14 -0.95 -16.27
C THR A 37 -2.79 -1.46 -15.73
N LEU A 38 -2.78 -2.27 -14.67
CA LEU A 38 -1.56 -2.74 -13.99
C LEU A 38 -0.91 -3.99 -14.59
N MET A 39 -1.26 -4.36 -15.83
CA MET A 39 -0.78 -5.59 -16.49
C MET A 39 -1.06 -6.90 -15.72
N LEU A 40 -1.96 -6.86 -14.72
CA LEU A 40 -2.48 -8.05 -14.07
C LEU A 40 -3.45 -8.76 -15.01
N ASN A 41 -3.50 -10.10 -14.94
CA ASN A 41 -4.46 -10.81 -15.76
C ASN A 41 -5.88 -10.64 -15.18
N LYS A 42 -6.89 -10.81 -16.04
CA LYS A 42 -8.30 -10.58 -15.67
C LYS A 42 -8.74 -11.41 -14.47
N GLU A 43 -8.31 -12.66 -14.39
CA GLU A 43 -8.69 -13.56 -13.30
C GLU A 43 -8.08 -13.14 -11.95
N GLU A 44 -6.83 -12.67 -11.94
CA GLU A 44 -6.17 -12.15 -10.74
C GLU A 44 -6.90 -10.94 -10.18
N ILE A 45 -7.33 -10.04 -11.06
CA ILE A 45 -8.09 -8.84 -10.69
C ILE A 45 -9.45 -9.23 -10.13
N GLU A 46 -10.20 -10.09 -10.82
CA GLU A 46 -11.51 -10.56 -10.36
C GLU A 46 -11.40 -11.27 -9.00
N TYR A 47 -10.38 -12.12 -8.83
CA TYR A 47 -10.16 -12.79 -7.56
C TYR A 47 -9.85 -11.82 -6.42
N LEU A 48 -8.95 -10.85 -6.66
CA LEU A 48 -8.62 -9.82 -5.68
C LEU A 48 -9.88 -9.04 -5.28
N ILE A 49 -10.68 -8.60 -6.25
CA ILE A 49 -11.89 -7.82 -6.01
C ILE A 49 -12.90 -8.59 -5.18
N ASN A 50 -13.14 -9.86 -5.51
CA ASN A 50 -14.08 -10.70 -4.77
C ASN A 50 -13.66 -10.94 -3.31
N ASN A 51 -12.36 -10.76 -3.00
CA ASN A 51 -11.81 -10.98 -1.66
C ASN A 51 -11.28 -9.69 -1.00
N ILE A 52 -11.49 -8.52 -1.62
CA ILE A 52 -10.83 -7.28 -1.20
C ILE A 52 -11.21 -6.88 0.23
N ASN A 53 -12.49 -7.03 0.59
CA ASN A 53 -12.97 -6.68 1.91
C ASN A 53 -12.31 -7.56 2.99
N GLU A 54 -12.18 -8.87 2.72
CA GLU A 54 -11.58 -9.80 3.66
C GLU A 54 -10.08 -9.59 3.78
N ILE A 55 -9.37 -9.41 2.66
CA ILE A 55 -7.93 -9.18 2.70
C ILE A 55 -7.59 -7.84 3.38
N LEU A 56 -8.42 -6.81 3.23
CA LEU A 56 -8.21 -5.54 3.94
C LEU A 56 -8.37 -5.65 5.47
N GLN A 57 -9.07 -6.68 5.97
CA GLN A 57 -9.18 -6.94 7.42
C GLN A 57 -8.03 -7.77 7.99
N VAL A 58 -7.12 -8.30 7.16
CA VAL A 58 -5.95 -9.02 7.68
C VAL A 58 -5.08 -8.08 8.52
N SER A 59 -4.53 -8.62 9.60
CA SER A 59 -3.75 -7.83 10.55
C SER A 59 -2.46 -8.52 10.93
N VAL A 60 -1.46 -7.72 11.29
CA VAL A 60 -0.16 -8.22 11.75
C VAL A 60 -0.28 -9.13 12.99
N LYS A 61 -1.24 -8.87 13.88
CA LYS A 61 -1.48 -9.69 15.08
C LYS A 61 -1.81 -11.14 14.71
N ASN A 62 -2.58 -11.32 13.64
CA ASN A 62 -3.12 -12.60 13.24
C ASN A 62 -2.19 -13.34 12.27
N TYR A 63 -1.48 -12.62 11.41
CA TYR A 63 -0.75 -13.22 10.28
C TYR A 63 0.78 -13.14 10.39
N ARG A 64 1.37 -12.33 11.27
CA ARG A 64 2.83 -12.35 11.52
C ARG A 64 3.22 -13.42 12.55
N THR A 65 2.80 -14.67 12.31
CA THR A 65 3.05 -15.82 13.19
C THR A 65 4.52 -16.22 13.26
N ASP A 66 5.35 -15.66 12.37
CA ASP A 66 6.81 -15.72 12.45
C ASP A 66 7.40 -14.94 13.64
N LEU A 67 6.60 -14.09 14.27
CA LEU A 67 6.94 -13.38 15.49
C LEU A 67 6.27 -14.06 16.69
N ASP A 68 6.99 -14.13 17.81
CA ASP A 68 6.41 -14.60 19.07
C ASP A 68 5.23 -13.69 19.50
N PRO A 69 4.31 -14.20 20.35
CA PRO A 69 3.10 -13.45 20.72
C PRO A 69 3.36 -12.07 21.34
N VAL A 70 4.45 -11.92 22.11
CA VAL A 70 4.80 -10.64 22.75
C VAL A 70 5.28 -9.66 21.68
N THR A 71 6.18 -10.10 20.81
CA THR A 71 6.67 -9.29 19.68
C THR A 71 5.55 -8.89 18.73
N ARG A 72 4.55 -9.75 18.48
CA ARG A 72 3.36 -9.39 17.68
C ARG A 72 2.54 -8.26 18.28
N GLY A 73 2.36 -8.25 19.60
CA GLY A 73 1.70 -7.16 20.32
C GLY A 73 2.46 -5.84 20.16
N LEU A 74 3.78 -5.88 20.35
CA LEU A 74 4.66 -4.72 20.18
C LEU A 74 4.72 -4.22 18.73
N PHE A 75 4.55 -5.10 17.74
CA PHE A 75 4.58 -4.73 16.32
C PHE A 75 3.44 -3.78 15.95
N THR A 76 2.26 -3.97 16.55
CA THR A 76 1.11 -3.08 16.35
C THR A 76 1.38 -1.69 16.91
N GLU A 77 2.05 -1.60 18.07
CA GLU A 77 2.50 -0.32 18.65
C GLU A 77 3.60 0.33 17.82
N ALA A 78 4.54 -0.44 17.27
CA ALA A 78 5.56 0.08 16.36
C ALA A 78 4.95 0.72 15.10
N ILE A 79 3.94 0.07 14.52
CA ILE A 79 3.18 0.62 13.39
C ILE A 79 2.43 1.90 13.81
N LYS A 80 1.79 1.89 14.98
CA LYS A 80 1.10 3.08 15.51
C LYS A 80 2.05 4.27 15.66
N ARG A 81 3.23 4.06 16.23
CA ARG A 81 4.27 5.10 16.35
C ARG A 81 4.70 5.65 15.00
N PHE A 82 4.82 4.79 13.98
CA PHE A 82 5.15 5.23 12.63
C PHE A 82 4.11 6.21 12.08
N TYR A 83 2.82 5.98 12.37
CA TYR A 83 1.76 6.91 12.00
C TYR A 83 1.89 8.24 12.76
N GLU A 84 2.08 8.19 14.07
CA GLU A 84 2.20 9.37 14.93
C GLU A 84 3.41 10.24 14.55
N GLU A 85 4.57 9.63 14.25
CA GLU A 85 5.78 10.32 13.77
C GLU A 85 5.57 11.03 12.43
N ALA A 86 4.67 10.52 11.59
CA ALA A 86 4.26 11.15 10.34
C ALA A 86 3.11 12.16 10.52
N GLY A 87 2.68 12.43 11.76
CA GLY A 87 1.58 13.34 12.08
C GLY A 87 0.19 12.75 11.84
N TYR A 88 0.07 11.43 11.77
CA TYR A 88 -1.19 10.74 11.48
C TYR A 88 -1.83 10.10 12.72
N ILE A 89 -3.09 10.45 12.97
CA ILE A 89 -3.91 9.83 14.01
C ILE A 89 -4.73 8.69 13.38
N VAL A 90 -4.52 7.48 13.87
CA VAL A 90 -5.29 6.31 13.43
C VAL A 90 -6.58 6.14 14.22
N ASN A 91 -7.67 6.02 13.48
CA ASN A 91 -8.96 5.56 14.00
C ASN A 91 -9.12 4.07 13.64
N GLY A 92 -9.13 3.18 14.64
CA GLY A 92 -9.26 1.73 14.45
C GLY A 92 -7.99 0.93 14.77
N ASP A 93 -7.90 -0.31 14.30
CA ASP A 93 -6.71 -1.16 14.54
C ASP A 93 -5.56 -0.74 13.60
N PRO A 94 -4.43 -0.23 14.15
CA PRO A 94 -3.31 0.25 13.36
C PRO A 94 -2.60 -0.86 12.57
N GLY A 95 -2.77 -2.12 12.99
CA GLY A 95 -2.12 -3.28 12.40
C GLY A 95 -2.89 -3.91 11.23
N THR A 96 -4.07 -3.39 10.87
CA THR A 96 -4.85 -3.90 9.73
C THR A 96 -4.34 -3.36 8.40
N LEU A 97 -4.40 -4.19 7.36
CA LEU A 97 -3.98 -3.81 6.01
C LEU A 97 -4.76 -2.58 5.50
N LYS A 98 -6.06 -2.49 5.81
CA LYS A 98 -6.88 -1.31 5.51
C LYS A 98 -6.27 -0.03 6.05
N THR A 99 -5.94 0.01 7.35
CA THR A 99 -5.36 1.19 7.98
C THR A 99 -3.99 1.53 7.39
N MET A 100 -3.17 0.52 7.12
CA MET A 100 -1.86 0.69 6.49
C MET A 100 -1.99 1.32 5.09
N MET A 101 -2.92 0.84 4.26
CA MET A 101 -3.17 1.42 2.94
C MET A 101 -3.72 2.85 3.01
N ILE A 102 -4.61 3.15 3.96
CA ILE A 102 -5.09 4.52 4.20
C ILE A 102 -3.93 5.45 4.57
N PHE A 103 -2.98 4.97 5.38
CA PHE A 103 -1.80 5.75 5.71
C PHE A 103 -0.94 6.04 4.47
N VAL A 104 -0.74 5.04 3.60
CA VAL A 104 -0.03 5.25 2.31
C VAL A 104 -0.74 6.27 1.43
N ILE A 105 -2.08 6.20 1.33
CA ILE A 105 -2.88 7.20 0.59
C ILE A 105 -2.61 8.61 1.11
N LYS A 106 -2.56 8.81 2.44
CA LYS A 106 -2.28 10.11 3.04
C LYS A 106 -0.88 10.61 2.74
N LEU A 107 0.12 9.73 2.78
CA LEU A 107 1.48 10.10 2.39
C LEU A 107 1.57 10.53 0.92
N ILE A 108 0.83 9.85 0.03
CA ILE A 108 0.74 10.21 -1.40
C ILE A 108 0.01 11.56 -1.57
N GLU A 109 -1.07 11.80 -0.84
CA GLU A 109 -1.81 13.06 -0.88
C GLU A 109 -0.94 14.25 -0.46
N GLU A 110 -0.15 14.09 0.60
CA GLU A 110 0.82 15.10 1.02
C GLU A 110 1.97 15.26 0.01
N GLU A 111 2.33 14.19 -0.71
CA GLU A 111 3.34 14.25 -1.77
C GLU A 111 2.84 15.09 -2.95
N ILE A 112 1.57 14.93 -3.35
CA ILE A 112 0.92 15.75 -4.37
C ILE A 112 0.96 17.23 -3.94
N LYS A 113 0.57 17.54 -2.70
CA LYS A 113 0.58 18.92 -2.17
C LYS A 113 1.98 19.51 -2.15
N ALA A 114 2.99 18.72 -1.76
CA ALA A 114 4.38 19.16 -1.78
C ALA A 114 4.88 19.43 -3.20
N PHE A 115 4.49 18.58 -4.17
CA PHE A 115 4.80 18.77 -5.59
C PHE A 115 4.18 20.06 -6.15
N GLU A 116 2.91 20.32 -5.86
CA GLU A 116 2.20 21.54 -6.27
C GLU A 116 2.82 22.82 -5.69
N ARG A 117 3.49 22.72 -4.53
CA ARG A 117 4.20 23.82 -3.88
C ARG A 117 5.67 23.93 -4.29
N GLY A 118 6.20 22.99 -5.07
CA GLY A 118 7.61 22.93 -5.43
C GLY A 118 8.55 22.55 -4.28
N ASP A 119 8.04 21.91 -3.21
CA ASP A 119 8.82 21.52 -2.03
C ASP A 119 9.55 20.19 -2.27
N SER A 120 10.68 20.26 -2.97
CA SER A 120 11.47 19.09 -3.37
C SER A 120 11.99 18.25 -2.19
N GLU A 121 12.40 18.89 -1.09
CA GLU A 121 12.88 18.19 0.12
C GLU A 121 11.76 17.37 0.76
N LYS A 122 10.55 17.94 0.85
CA LYS A 122 9.39 17.24 1.40
C LYS A 122 8.96 16.07 0.51
N ILE A 123 9.01 16.23 -0.82
CA ILE A 123 8.70 15.15 -1.78
C ILE A 123 9.65 13.97 -1.55
N GLU A 124 10.95 14.22 -1.48
CA GLU A 124 11.94 13.16 -1.27
C GLU A 124 11.73 12.46 0.09
N TRP A 125 11.51 13.23 1.15
CA TRP A 125 11.23 12.69 2.49
C TRP A 125 9.97 11.82 2.49
N LEU A 126 8.88 12.25 1.87
CA LEU A 126 7.63 11.50 1.77
C LEU A 126 7.83 10.17 1.01
N ARG A 127 8.54 10.18 -0.12
CA ARG A 127 8.85 8.96 -0.89
C ARG A 127 9.64 7.95 -0.06
N LYS A 128 10.67 8.42 0.68
CA LYS A 128 11.46 7.55 1.57
C LYS A 128 10.60 6.92 2.67
N ILE A 129 9.68 7.68 3.25
CA ILE A 129 8.76 7.17 4.27
C ILE A 129 7.80 6.13 3.69
N GLN A 130 7.19 6.41 2.53
CA GLN A 130 6.34 5.46 1.83
C GLN A 130 7.09 4.15 1.53
N LEU A 131 8.29 4.25 0.95
CA LEU A 131 9.13 3.09 0.63
C LEU A 131 9.46 2.27 1.88
N ARG A 132 9.89 2.93 2.97
CA ARG A 132 10.20 2.27 4.24
C ARG A 132 8.98 1.57 4.81
N PHE A 133 7.82 2.23 4.81
CA PHE A 133 6.59 1.70 5.36
C PHE A 133 6.11 0.45 4.59
N LEU A 134 6.10 0.52 3.26
CA LEU A 134 5.71 -0.58 2.39
C LEU A 134 6.62 -1.81 2.59
N ASN A 135 7.94 -1.61 2.63
CA ASN A 135 8.91 -2.70 2.82
C ASN A 135 8.87 -3.29 4.23
N THR A 136 8.60 -2.50 5.25
CA THR A 136 8.73 -2.93 6.66
C THR A 136 7.44 -3.53 7.21
N HIS A 137 6.27 -3.05 6.75
CA HIS A 137 4.98 -3.41 7.35
C HIS A 137 4.03 -4.09 6.37
N VAL A 138 3.78 -3.48 5.21
CA VAL A 138 2.76 -3.96 4.26
C VAL A 138 3.20 -5.23 3.55
N ARG A 139 4.38 -5.22 2.92
CA ARG A 139 4.90 -6.37 2.18
C ARG A 139 5.06 -7.60 3.08
N PRO A 140 5.70 -7.53 4.25
CA PRO A 140 5.84 -8.70 5.11
C PRO A 140 4.51 -9.26 5.62
N LEU A 141 3.50 -8.41 5.84
CA LEU A 141 2.15 -8.88 6.19
C LEU A 141 1.57 -9.71 5.04
N LEU A 142 1.59 -9.18 3.82
CA LEU A 142 1.04 -9.87 2.66
C LEU A 142 1.79 -11.15 2.31
N GLU A 143 3.12 -11.19 2.44
CA GLU A 143 3.94 -12.40 2.26
C GLU A 143 3.51 -13.53 3.21
N ARG A 144 3.17 -13.17 4.45
CA ARG A 144 2.64 -14.15 5.40
C ARG A 144 1.23 -14.58 5.06
N VAL A 145 0.34 -13.68 4.66
CA VAL A 145 -1.03 -14.07 4.24
C VAL A 145 -0.97 -15.01 3.04
N ALA A 146 -0.11 -14.71 2.05
CA ALA A 146 0.10 -15.53 0.85
C ALA A 146 0.50 -16.98 1.18
N THR A 147 1.26 -17.18 2.26
CA THR A 147 1.82 -18.50 2.64
C THR A 147 1.03 -19.23 3.72
N SER A 148 0.15 -18.55 4.46
CA SER A 148 -0.53 -19.11 5.64
C SER A 148 -2.05 -19.22 5.54
N ASN A 149 -2.68 -18.65 4.50
CA ASN A 149 -4.13 -18.68 4.34
C ASN A 149 -4.51 -19.05 2.90
N GLU A 150 -4.90 -20.31 2.68
CA GLU A 150 -5.27 -20.82 1.35
C GLU A 150 -6.41 -20.01 0.71
N LYS A 151 -7.37 -19.51 1.50
CA LYS A 151 -8.50 -18.72 0.99
C LYS A 151 -8.05 -17.36 0.46
N LEU A 152 -7.14 -16.68 1.16
CA LEU A 152 -6.71 -15.32 0.80
C LEU A 152 -5.37 -15.29 0.06
N SER A 153 -4.72 -16.44 -0.12
CA SER A 153 -3.37 -16.54 -0.66
C SER A 153 -3.26 -15.87 -2.04
N ARG A 154 -4.13 -16.24 -2.98
CA ARG A 154 -4.14 -15.67 -4.33
C ARG A 154 -4.42 -14.16 -4.34
N ALA A 155 -5.31 -13.66 -3.46
CA ALA A 155 -5.55 -12.23 -3.34
C ALA A 155 -4.32 -11.49 -2.77
N ALA A 156 -3.63 -12.09 -1.80
CA ALA A 156 -2.40 -11.55 -1.23
C ALA A 156 -1.25 -11.53 -2.22
N GLU A 157 -1.11 -12.57 -3.05
CA GLU A 157 -0.14 -12.60 -4.15
C GLU A 157 -0.40 -11.50 -5.18
N THR A 158 -1.66 -11.29 -5.58
CA THR A 158 -2.01 -10.19 -6.49
C THR A 158 -1.67 -8.83 -5.88
N LEU A 159 -2.02 -8.59 -4.61
CA LEU A 159 -1.63 -7.35 -3.92
C LEU A 159 -0.11 -7.22 -3.78
N LEU A 160 0.61 -8.30 -3.50
CA LEU A 160 2.07 -8.29 -3.44
C LEU A 160 2.67 -7.80 -4.75
N LYS A 161 2.19 -8.31 -5.90
CA LYS A 161 2.65 -7.83 -7.22
C LYS A 161 2.48 -6.32 -7.35
N ILE A 162 1.31 -5.78 -6.96
CA ILE A 162 1.04 -4.34 -6.97
C ILE A 162 2.01 -3.58 -6.06
N ILE A 163 2.20 -4.05 -4.82
CA ILE A 163 3.10 -3.43 -3.85
C ILE A 163 4.57 -3.50 -4.30
N TYR A 164 4.99 -4.59 -4.95
CA TYR A 164 6.33 -4.70 -5.53
C TYR A 164 6.55 -3.67 -6.64
N LEU A 165 5.60 -3.54 -7.57
CA LEU A 165 5.67 -2.53 -8.63
C LEU A 165 5.74 -1.11 -8.05
N ASP A 166 4.95 -0.82 -7.00
CA ASP A 166 4.96 0.47 -6.33
C ASP A 166 6.29 0.76 -5.61
N ILE A 167 6.89 -0.26 -4.99
CA ILE A 167 8.20 -0.17 -4.35
C ILE A 167 9.30 0.12 -5.38
N GLU A 168 9.31 -0.56 -6.53
CA GLU A 168 10.30 -0.30 -7.58
C GLU A 168 10.11 1.10 -8.17
N LEU A 169 8.88 1.52 -8.45
CA LEU A 169 8.57 2.88 -8.89
C LEU A 169 9.06 3.93 -7.89
N LEU A 170 8.83 3.73 -6.58
CA LEU A 170 9.34 4.63 -5.54
C LEU A 170 10.86 4.71 -5.53
N LYS A 171 11.57 3.60 -5.74
CA LYS A 171 13.04 3.60 -5.82
C LYS A 171 13.50 4.42 -7.02
N ASP A 172 12.90 4.22 -8.19
CA ASP A 172 13.24 4.96 -9.40
C ASP A 172 13.00 6.48 -9.22
N LEU A 173 11.84 6.85 -8.65
CA LEU A 173 11.49 8.24 -8.32
C LEU A 173 12.43 8.88 -7.29
N ILE A 174 13.01 8.11 -6.36
CA ILE A 174 14.00 8.61 -5.39
C ILE A 174 15.37 8.74 -6.05
N LEU A 175 15.74 7.80 -6.92
CA LEU A 175 17.04 7.78 -7.60
C LEU A 175 17.10 8.73 -8.82
N GLY A 176 15.96 9.31 -9.22
CA GLY A 176 15.85 10.17 -10.40
C GLY A 176 16.04 9.39 -11.70
N ARG A 177 15.55 8.14 -11.74
CA ARG A 177 15.64 7.23 -12.90
C ARG A 177 14.31 7.13 -13.63
#